data_AF-A0A974I2S0-F1
#
_entry.id   AF-A0A974I2S0-F1
#
_cell.length_a   1.000
_cell.length_b   1.000
_cell.length_c   1.000
_cell.angle_alpha   90.00
_cell.angle_beta   90.00
_cell.angle_gamma   90.00
#
_symmetry.space_group_name_H-M   'P 1'
#
loop_
_entity.id
_entity.type
_entity.pdbx_description
1 polymer ?
#
loop_
_entity_poly.entity_id
_entity_poly.type
_entity_poly.pdbx_seq_one_letter_code
_entity_poly.pdbx_strand_id
1 'polypeptide(L)'
;MSSLGTILEDYNSVQLDINDQTQMLLNYPIVNDMVISKPLTLHFLQAAKSLIPKNWKSSDAPTLAYWFSTVEEIKQMENITHIIHNKSGQLWEIWAPWINYIETFSI
;
A
#
# COMPACT_ATOMS: atom_id res chain seq x y z
N MET A 1 14.09 15.07 21.84
CA MET A 1 13.34 15.89 20.86
C MET A 1 14.12 15.93 19.57
N SER A 2 13.96 14.96 18.65
CA SER A 2 14.58 14.98 17.31
C SER A 2 14.29 13.69 16.51
N SER A 3 13.03 13.24 16.41
CA SER A 3 12.68 12.03 15.64
C SER A 3 11.57 12.23 14.60
N LEU A 4 10.96 13.42 14.56
CA LEU A 4 9.91 13.76 13.58
C LEU A 4 10.46 14.47 12.33
N GLY A 5 11.64 15.07 12.41
CA GLY A 5 12.28 15.75 11.27
C GLY A 5 12.79 14.77 10.22
N THR A 6 13.33 13.63 10.65
CA THR A 6 13.96 12.64 9.75
C THR A 6 12.95 11.88 8.89
N ILE A 7 11.70 11.73 9.35
CA ILE A 7 10.66 10.98 8.62
C ILE A 7 10.11 11.80 7.43
N LEU A 8 10.20 13.13 7.50
CA LEU A 8 9.69 14.03 6.46
C LEU A 8 10.72 14.33 5.36
N GLU A 9 12.02 14.20 5.64
CA GLU A 9 13.06 14.41 4.62
C GLU A 9 13.14 13.27 3.59
N ASP A 10 12.83 12.03 3.99
CA ASP A 10 12.85 10.87 3.09
C ASP A 10 11.73 10.90 2.02
N TYR A 11 10.68 11.71 2.23
CA TYR A 11 9.57 11.85 1.28
C TYR A 11 9.93 12.69 0.05
N ASN A 12 10.98 13.51 0.12
CA ASN A 12 11.38 14.43 -0.95
C ASN A 12 12.32 13.83 -2.01
N SER A 13 12.71 12.56 -1.88
CA SER A 13 13.60 11.90 -2.85
C SER A 13 12.87 11.18 -3.99
N VAL A 14 11.54 11.08 -3.93
CA VAL A 14 10.76 10.40 -4.97
C VAL A 14 10.44 11.38 -6.10
N GLN A 15 11.39 11.59 -7.01
CA GLN A 15 11.08 12.16 -8.31
C GLN A 15 10.24 11.16 -9.12
N LEU A 16 8.94 11.16 -8.85
CA LEU A 16 7.95 10.51 -9.70
C LEU A 16 7.86 11.33 -10.99
N ASP A 17 8.32 10.78 -12.11
CA ASP A 17 8.03 11.39 -13.41
C ASP A 17 6.54 11.19 -13.72
N ILE A 18 5.76 12.25 -13.48
CA ILE A 18 4.31 12.30 -13.69
C ILE A 18 3.94 12.00 -15.15
N ASN A 19 4.90 12.10 -16.08
CA ASN A 19 4.68 11.90 -17.51
C ASN A 19 4.67 10.42 -17.93
N ASP A 20 5.11 9.48 -17.08
CA ASP A 20 5.05 8.05 -17.38
C ASP A 20 4.09 7.31 -16.42
N GLN A 21 2.79 7.52 -16.68
CA GLN A 21 1.69 6.89 -15.95
C GLN A 21 1.77 5.35 -15.98
N THR A 22 2.35 4.79 -17.04
CA THR A 22 2.53 3.34 -17.20
C THR A 22 3.64 2.78 -16.31
N GLN A 23 4.74 3.51 -16.09
CA GLN A 23 5.76 3.11 -15.12
C GLN A 23 5.24 3.15 -13.68
N MET A 24 4.44 4.16 -13.31
CA MET A 24 3.82 4.23 -11.98
C MET A 24 2.83 3.07 -11.73
N LEU A 25 2.08 2.66 -12.75
CA LEU A 25 1.03 1.64 -12.60
C LEU A 25 1.52 0.20 -12.80
N LEU A 26 2.47 -0.04 -13.71
CA LEU A 26 2.82 -1.39 -14.16
C LEU A 26 4.27 -1.78 -13.87
N ASN A 27 5.19 -0.82 -13.76
CA ASN A 27 6.61 -1.10 -13.87
C ASN A 27 7.47 -0.15 -13.03
N TYR A 28 7.14 0.02 -11.74
CA TYR A 28 8.09 0.65 -10.83
C TYR A 28 9.37 -0.19 -10.92
N PRO A 29 10.50 0.37 -11.40
CA PRO A 29 11.72 -0.39 -11.51
C PRO A 29 12.08 -0.79 -10.09
N ILE A 30 12.18 -2.11 -9.86
CA ILE A 30 12.66 -2.76 -8.63
C ILE A 30 14.15 -2.41 -8.45
N VAL A 31 14.46 -1.11 -8.44
CA VAL A 31 15.79 -0.51 -8.51
C VAL A 31 15.98 0.38 -7.29
N ASN A 32 14.90 0.92 -6.71
CA ASN A 32 14.88 1.41 -5.34
C ASN A 32 14.35 0.34 -4.39
N ASP A 33 15.18 -0.67 -4.15
CA ASP A 33 14.86 -1.87 -3.38
C ASP A 33 14.34 -1.59 -1.96
N MET A 34 14.77 -0.51 -1.30
CA MET A 34 14.47 -0.30 0.12
C MET A 34 13.02 0.06 0.45
N VAL A 35 12.27 0.66 -0.49
CA VAL A 35 10.87 1.09 -0.26
C VAL A 35 9.88 0.01 -0.70
N ILE A 36 10.22 -0.71 -1.78
CA ILE A 36 9.44 -1.84 -2.30
C ILE A 36 9.73 -3.14 -1.52
N SER A 37 10.86 -3.25 -0.82
CA SER A 37 11.14 -4.40 0.04
C SER A 37 10.21 -4.51 1.25
N LYS A 38 9.42 -3.47 1.55
CA LYS A 38 8.43 -3.51 2.63
C LYS A 38 7.16 -4.20 2.11
N PRO A 39 6.79 -5.38 2.64
CA PRO A 39 5.65 -6.15 2.14
C PRO A 39 4.34 -5.36 2.09
N LEU A 40 4.09 -4.50 3.09
CA LEU A 40 2.90 -3.65 3.14
C LEU A 40 2.78 -2.69 1.93
N THR A 41 3.89 -2.12 1.47
CA THR A 41 3.91 -1.24 0.29
C THR A 41 3.47 -1.98 -0.96
N LEU A 42 3.87 -3.25 -1.10
CA LEU A 42 3.45 -4.10 -2.22
C LEU A 42 1.95 -4.38 -2.19
N HIS A 43 1.37 -4.61 -1.00
CA HIS A 43 -0.08 -4.79 -0.88
C HIS A 43 -0.87 -3.52 -1.21
N PHE A 44 -0.37 -2.33 -0.83
CA PHE A 44 -0.99 -1.07 -1.25
C PHE A 44 -0.86 -0.82 -2.75
N LEU A 45 0.29 -1.17 -3.34
CA LEU A 45 0.46 -1.11 -4.79
C LEU A 45 -0.48 -2.08 -5.50
N GLN A 46 -0.68 -3.29 -4.96
CA GLN A 46 -1.64 -4.27 -5.47
C GLN A 46 -3.07 -3.71 -5.41
N ALA A 47 -3.44 -3.04 -4.31
CA ALA A 47 -4.74 -2.37 -4.18
C ALA A 47 -4.90 -1.30 -5.27
N ALA A 48 -3.88 -0.45 -5.48
CA ALA A 48 -3.88 0.57 -6.51
C ALA A 48 -4.01 -0.03 -7.92
N LYS A 49 -3.24 -1.08 -8.21
CA LYS A 49 -3.29 -1.82 -9.48
C LYS A 49 -4.65 -2.49 -9.73
N SER A 50 -5.38 -2.86 -8.69
CA SER A 50 -6.75 -3.41 -8.80
C SER A 50 -7.78 -2.31 -9.05
N LEU A 51 -7.66 -1.19 -8.32
CA LEU A 51 -8.71 -0.20 -8.20
C LEU A 51 -8.63 0.91 -9.25
N ILE A 52 -7.43 1.35 -9.65
CA ILE A 52 -7.27 2.37 -10.70
C ILE A 52 -7.82 1.86 -12.05
N PRO A 53 -7.48 0.66 -12.54
CA PRO A 53 -8.05 0.15 -13.79
C PRO A 53 -9.54 -0.15 -13.70
N LYS A 54 -10.11 -0.42 -12.53
CA LYS A 54 -11.57 -0.59 -12.38
C LYS A 54 -12.33 0.73 -12.57
N ASN A 55 -11.73 1.84 -12.18
CA ASN A 55 -12.36 3.16 -12.16
C ASN A 55 -11.83 4.10 -13.25
N TRP A 56 -10.96 3.64 -14.16
CA TRP A 56 -10.27 4.51 -15.12
C TRP A 56 -11.19 5.27 -16.09
N LYS A 57 -12.39 4.72 -16.36
CA LYS A 57 -13.43 5.37 -17.18
C LYS A 57 -14.44 6.18 -16.36
N SER A 58 -14.39 6.09 -15.03
CA SER A 58 -15.26 6.85 -14.16
C SER A 58 -14.82 8.31 -14.16
N SER A 59 -15.77 9.25 -14.15
CA SER A 59 -15.46 10.67 -13.89
C SER A 59 -15.03 10.90 -12.45
N ASP A 60 -15.47 10.02 -11.55
CA ASP A 60 -15.28 10.18 -10.13
C ASP A 60 -14.05 9.37 -9.68
N ALA A 61 -13.16 10.06 -8.96
CA ALA A 61 -12.03 9.42 -8.32
C ALA A 61 -12.51 8.45 -7.23
N PRO A 62 -11.82 7.31 -7.03
CA PRO A 62 -12.18 6.39 -5.95
C PRO A 62 -12.08 7.07 -4.59
N THR A 63 -13.10 6.88 -3.76
CA THR A 63 -13.16 7.45 -2.42
C THR A 63 -12.18 6.76 -1.47
N LEU A 64 -11.75 7.45 -0.41
CA LEU A 64 -10.89 6.87 0.62
C LEU A 64 -11.50 5.60 1.23
N ALA A 65 -12.82 5.58 1.44
CA ALA A 65 -13.52 4.39 1.93
C ALA A 65 -13.35 3.19 0.97
N TYR A 66 -13.37 3.44 -0.34
CA TYR A 66 -13.21 2.38 -1.33
C TYR A 66 -11.76 1.88 -1.44
N TRP A 67 -10.80 2.77 -1.24
CA TRP A 67 -9.40 2.40 -1.06
C TRP A 67 -9.22 1.50 0.18
N PHE A 68 -9.78 1.91 1.31
CA PHE A 68 -9.67 1.16 2.57
C PHE A 68 -10.32 -0.22 2.47
N SER A 69 -11.51 -0.30 1.85
CA SER A 69 -12.17 -1.60 1.65
C SER A 69 -11.34 -2.53 0.77
N THR A 70 -10.74 -2.01 -0.31
CA THR A 70 -9.90 -2.82 -1.21
C THR A 70 -8.64 -3.34 -0.52
N VAL A 71 -8.01 -2.52 0.33
CA VAL A 71 -6.84 -2.94 1.12
C VAL A 71 -7.24 -4.01 2.15
N GLU A 72 -8.41 -3.87 2.78
CA GLU A 72 -8.92 -4.84 3.75
C GLU A 72 -9.28 -6.18 3.08
N GLU A 73 -9.85 -6.17 1.87
CA GLU A 73 -10.08 -7.38 1.08
C GLU A 73 -8.77 -8.14 0.80
N ILE A 74 -7.70 -7.42 0.44
CA ILE A 74 -6.37 -8.00 0.23
C ILE A 74 -5.83 -8.63 1.52
N LYS A 75 -5.92 -7.90 2.65
CA LYS A 75 -5.51 -8.42 3.96
C LYS A 75 -6.26 -9.70 4.33
N GLN A 76 -7.58 -9.73 4.12
CA GLN A 76 -8.41 -10.89 4.43
C GLN A 76 -8.02 -12.10 3.58
N MET A 77 -7.82 -11.91 2.28
CA MET A 77 -7.38 -12.98 1.38
C MET A 77 -6.02 -13.53 1.80
N GLU A 78 -5.08 -12.64 2.14
CA GLU A 78 -3.76 -13.04 2.61
C GLU A 78 -3.82 -13.79 3.96
N ASN A 79 -4.70 -13.36 4.87
CA ASN A 79 -4.92 -14.05 6.13
C ASN A 79 -5.42 -15.49 5.91
N ILE A 80 -6.40 -15.68 5.02
CA ILE A 80 -6.90 -17.01 4.64
C ILE A 80 -5.76 -17.88 4.10
N THR A 81 -4.95 -17.34 3.18
CA THR A 81 -3.78 -18.04 2.63
C THR A 81 -2.76 -18.41 3.72
N HIS A 82 -2.46 -17.51 4.64
CA HIS A 82 -1.51 -17.78 5.73
C HIS A 82 -2.03 -18.80 6.75
N ILE A 83 -3.34 -18.81 7.04
CA ILE A 83 -3.99 -19.83 7.88
C ILE A 83 -3.85 -21.20 7.22
N ILE A 84 -4.15 -21.31 5.91
CA ILE A 84 -4.03 -22.55 5.15
C ILE A 84 -2.58 -23.09 5.18
N HIS A 85 -1.59 -22.21 5.12
CA HIS A 85 -0.18 -22.56 5.12
C HIS A 85 0.48 -22.61 6.51
N ASN A 86 -0.27 -22.41 7.60
CA ASN A 86 0.20 -22.38 8.98
C ASN A 86 1.36 -21.37 9.22
N LYS A 87 1.29 -20.19 8.59
CA LYS A 87 2.29 -19.11 8.68
C LYS A 87 1.74 -17.83 9.31
N SER A 88 0.66 -17.93 10.09
CA SER A 88 -0.09 -16.78 10.63
C SER A 88 0.75 -15.78 11.44
N GLY A 89 1.84 -16.21 12.07
CA GLY A 89 2.72 -15.32 12.86
C GLY A 89 3.38 -14.21 12.05
N GLN A 90 3.71 -14.45 10.77
CA GLN A 90 4.37 -13.47 9.91
C GLN A 90 3.42 -12.38 9.37
N LEU A 91 2.12 -12.66 9.39
CA LEU A 91 1.09 -11.75 8.89
C LEU A 91 0.96 -10.49 9.75
N TRP A 92 1.06 -10.64 11.07
CA TRP A 92 0.91 -9.52 12.01
C TRP A 92 2.01 -8.46 11.81
N GLU A 93 3.25 -8.89 11.60
CA GLU A 93 4.38 -7.98 11.41
C GLU A 93 4.23 -7.10 10.16
N ILE A 94 3.62 -7.63 9.11
CA ILE A 94 3.38 -6.91 7.86
C ILE A 94 2.23 -5.91 8.02
N TRP A 95 1.13 -6.31 8.66
CA TRP A 95 -0.10 -5.53 8.70
C TRP A 95 -0.25 -4.63 9.92
N ALA A 96 0.57 -4.78 10.97
CA ALA A 96 0.51 -3.95 12.17
C ALA A 96 0.51 -2.43 11.89
N PRO A 97 1.35 -1.88 10.97
CA PRO A 97 1.31 -0.45 10.67
C PRO A 97 -0.03 0.02 10.09
N TRP A 98 -0.65 -0.80 9.25
CA TRP A 98 -1.97 -0.51 8.66
C TRP A 98 -3.09 -0.58 9.69
N ILE A 99 -3.07 -1.60 10.56
CA ILE A 99 -4.06 -1.77 11.62
C ILE A 99 -4.01 -0.59 12.57
N ASN A 100 -2.81 -0.21 13.04
CA ASN A 100 -2.63 0.95 13.90
C ASN A 100 -3.15 2.23 13.25
N TYR A 101 -2.88 2.43 11.95
CA TYR A 101 -3.38 3.58 11.20
C TYR A 101 -4.91 3.61 11.13
N ILE A 102 -5.56 2.50 10.77
CA ILE A 102 -7.03 2.43 10.69
C ILE A 102 -7.68 2.65 12.07
N GLU A 103 -7.11 2.08 13.12
CA GLU A 103 -7.59 2.30 14.49
C GLU A 103 -7.49 3.77 14.93
N THR A 104 -6.44 4.48 14.50
CA THR A 104 -6.32 5.93 14.75
C THR A 104 -7.24 6.78 13.87
N PHE A 105 -7.60 6.30 12.67
CA PHE A 105 -8.45 7.02 11.73
C PHE A 105 -9.96 6.83 12.00
N SER A 106 -10.35 5.82 12.80
CA SER A 106 -11.74 5.48 13.15
C SER A 106 -12.31 6.27 14.36
N ILE A 107 -11.87 7.51 14.58
CA ILE A 107 -12.46 8.41 15.58
C ILE A 107 -13.66 9.15 14.99
#